data_AF-A0A1M7E1N3-F1
#
_entry.id   AF-A0A1M7E1N3-F1
#
_cell.length_a   1.000
_cell.length_b   1.000
_cell.length_c   1.000
_cell.angle_alpha   90.00
_cell.angle_beta   90.00
_cell.angle_gamma   90.00
#
_symmetry.space_group_name_H-M   'P 1'
#
loop_
_entity.id
_entity.type
_entity.pdbx_description
1 polymer ?
#
loop_
_entity_poly.entity_id
_entity_poly.type
_entity_poly.pdbx_seq_one_letter_code
_entity_poly.pdbx_strand_id
1 'polypeptide(L)'
;LPPGSVLRQDLGLVGHTPAGVVVEMPHKKPPKRELTFAQQLYNHLLSPLRVVIEHAHSGMKRLRMVQDTLRLRGQWRRDTVIVVACGLHNLRVRSPLRLYAPDKFPKLSE
;
A
#
# COMPACT_ATOMS: atom_id res chain seq x y z
N LEU A 1 13.51 6.52 -5.34
CA LEU A 1 13.65 5.64 -4.16
C LEU A 1 15.08 5.75 -3.66
N PRO A 2 15.33 5.64 -2.34
CA PRO A 2 16.69 5.66 -1.81
C PRO A 2 17.55 4.53 -2.43
N PRO A 3 18.81 4.79 -2.81
CA PRO A 3 19.72 3.74 -3.26
C PRO A 3 19.86 2.63 -2.21
N GLY A 4 19.97 1.38 -2.64
CA GLY A 4 20.05 0.20 -1.77
C GLY A 4 18.72 -0.27 -1.18
N SER A 5 17.61 0.39 -1.52
CA SER A 5 16.29 -0.09 -1.12
C SER A 5 15.87 -1.34 -1.90
N VAL A 6 15.02 -2.15 -1.28
CA VAL A 6 14.36 -3.30 -1.91
C VAL A 6 12.93 -2.91 -2.26
N LEU A 7 12.63 -2.85 -3.55
CA LEU A 7 11.31 -2.59 -4.08
C LEU A 7 10.59 -3.91 -4.35
N ARG A 8 9.60 -4.22 -3.52
CA ARG A 8 8.70 -5.36 -3.76
C ARG A 8 7.55 -4.93 -4.65
N GLN A 9 7.48 -5.48 -5.84
CA GLN A 9 6.61 -5.02 -6.90
C GLN A 9 5.60 -6.10 -7.31
N ASP A 10 4.39 -5.66 -7.66
CA ASP A 10 3.37 -6.54 -8.24
C ASP A 10 3.63 -6.77 -9.74
N LEU A 11 3.16 -7.91 -10.24
CA LEU A 11 3.27 -8.29 -11.66
C LEU A 11 2.62 -7.31 -12.64
N GLY A 12 1.79 -6.38 -12.16
CA GLY A 12 1.20 -5.31 -12.97
C GLY A 12 2.15 -4.14 -13.26
N LEU A 13 3.35 -4.09 -12.66
CA LEU A 13 4.26 -2.93 -12.69
C LEU A 13 5.65 -3.24 -13.26
N VAL A 14 5.82 -4.32 -14.02
CA VAL A 14 7.11 -4.81 -14.55
C VAL A 14 7.98 -3.74 -15.25
N GLY A 15 7.37 -2.66 -15.76
CA GLY A 15 8.09 -1.57 -16.44
C GLY A 15 8.76 -0.54 -15.53
N HIS A 16 8.63 -0.62 -14.20
CA HIS A 16 9.23 0.35 -13.28
C HIS A 16 10.46 -0.21 -12.56
N THR A 17 11.63 0.08 -13.12
CA THR A 17 12.96 -0.37 -12.65
C THR A 17 13.87 0.81 -12.28
N PRO A 18 13.70 1.39 -11.08
CA PRO A 18 14.51 2.54 -10.65
C PRO A 18 15.99 2.14 -10.45
N ALA A 19 16.90 3.01 -10.89
CA ALA A 19 18.34 2.80 -10.75
C ALA A 19 18.76 2.74 -9.27
N GLY A 20 19.65 1.80 -8.94
CA GLY A 20 20.18 1.64 -7.58
C GLY A 20 19.21 0.98 -6.59
N VAL A 21 18.13 0.34 -7.07
CA VAL A 21 17.11 -0.33 -6.24
C VAL A 21 17.03 -1.79 -6.64
N VAL A 22 16.94 -2.69 -5.66
CA VAL A 22 16.74 -4.12 -5.92
C VAL A 22 15.25 -4.38 -6.07
N VAL A 23 14.82 -4.93 -7.21
CA VAL A 23 13.41 -5.23 -7.46
C VAL A 23 13.11 -6.70 -7.15
N GLU A 24 12.22 -6.94 -6.20
CA GLU A 24 11.69 -8.27 -5.86
C GLU A 24 10.27 -8.40 -6.41
N MET A 25 10.01 -9.44 -7.21
CA MET A 25 8.69 -9.72 -7.76
C MET A 25 8.33 -11.20 -7.58
N PRO A 26 7.05 -11.54 -7.39
CA PRO A 26 6.62 -12.93 -7.42
C PRO A 26 6.81 -13.51 -8.83
N HIS A 27 7.14 -14.79 -8.89
CA HIS A 27 7.29 -15.51 -10.16
C HIS A 27 5.92 -15.76 -10.78
N LYS A 28 5.72 -15.22 -11.99
CA LYS A 28 4.55 -15.52 -12.82
C LYS A 28 4.65 -16.94 -13.38
N LYS A 29 3.53 -17.68 -13.38
CA LYS A 29 3.46 -19.01 -14.02
C LYS A 29 3.69 -18.86 -15.54
N PRO A 30 4.69 -19.56 -16.11
CA PRO A 30 4.94 -19.55 -17.55
C PRO A 30 3.84 -20.30 -18.33
N PRO A 31 3.56 -19.93 -19.59
CA PRO A 31 2.60 -20.66 -20.43
C PRO A 31 2.99 -22.13 -20.58
N LYS A 32 2.01 -23.05 -20.42
CA LYS A 32 2.19 -24.50 -20.56
C LYS A 32 3.27 -25.14 -19.67
N ARG A 33 3.69 -24.46 -18.60
CA ARG A 33 4.72 -24.94 -17.67
C ARG A 33 4.32 -24.65 -16.23
N GLU A 34 4.89 -25.41 -15.30
CA GLU A 34 4.69 -25.21 -13.88
C GLU A 34 5.79 -24.36 -13.25
N LEU A 35 5.48 -23.77 -12.10
CA LEU A 35 6.49 -23.14 -11.26
C LEU A 35 7.35 -24.23 -10.63
N THR A 36 8.66 -24.04 -10.62
CA THR A 36 9.57 -24.91 -9.87
C THR A 36 9.27 -24.83 -8.37
N PHE A 37 9.64 -25.85 -7.60
CA PHE A 37 9.46 -25.86 -6.15
C PHE A 37 10.06 -24.61 -5.47
N ALA A 38 11.27 -24.20 -5.88
CA ALA A 38 11.92 -22.99 -5.37
C ALA A 38 11.11 -21.72 -5.65
N GLN A 39 10.55 -21.59 -6.86
CA GLN A 39 9.70 -20.43 -7.22
C GLN A 39 8.38 -20.43 -6.44
N GLN A 40 7.79 -21.60 -6.21
CA GLN A 40 6.58 -21.72 -5.39
C GLN A 40 6.86 -21.33 -3.94
N LEU A 41 7.95 -21.83 -3.36
CA LEU A 41 8.37 -21.48 -2.01
C LEU A 41 8.62 -19.98 -1.88
N TYR A 42 9.31 -19.37 -2.85
CA TYR A 42 9.54 -17.92 -2.86
C TYR A 42 8.22 -17.13 -2.92
N ASN A 43 7.30 -17.51 -3.82
CA ASN A 43 5.98 -16.90 -3.89
C ASN A 43 5.18 -17.07 -2.58
N HIS A 44 5.28 -18.23 -1.94
CA HIS A 44 4.64 -18.50 -0.66
C HIS A 44 5.18 -17.59 0.45
N LEU A 45 6.49 -17.35 0.50
CA LEU A 45 7.11 -16.43 1.45
C LEU A 45 6.68 -14.97 1.24
N LEU A 46 6.45 -14.55 -0.01
CA LEU A 46 5.99 -13.19 -0.32
C LEU A 46 4.48 -12.99 -0.12
N SER A 47 3.68 -14.06 -0.19
CA SER A 47 2.22 -14.00 -0.16
C SER A 47 1.64 -13.29 1.08
N PRO A 48 2.06 -13.60 2.34
CA PRO A 48 1.52 -12.93 3.52
C PRO A 48 1.71 -11.41 3.51
N LEU A 49 2.87 -10.96 3.03
CA LEU A 49 3.15 -9.53 2.92
C LEU A 49 2.23 -8.85 1.89
N ARG A 50 1.97 -9.50 0.75
CA ARG A 50 1.08 -8.97 -0.29
C ARG A 50 -0.34 -8.82 0.24
N VAL A 51 -0.85 -9.79 1.01
CA VAL A 51 -2.17 -9.71 1.65
C VAL A 51 -2.28 -8.47 2.54
N VAL A 52 -1.27 -8.19 3.37
CA VAL A 52 -1.25 -7.00 4.24
C VAL A 52 -1.25 -5.71 3.40
N ILE A 53 -0.44 -5.66 2.33
CA ILE A 53 -0.37 -4.49 1.43
C ILE A 53 -1.72 -4.27 0.73
N GLU A 54 -2.35 -5.33 0.23
CA GLU A 54 -3.67 -5.27 -0.41
C GLU A 54 -4.75 -4.78 0.55
N HIS A 55 -4.71 -5.20 1.82
CA HIS A 55 -5.62 -4.70 2.86
C HIS A 55 -5.39 -3.22 3.16
N ALA A 56 -4.14 -2.77 3.25
CA ALA A 56 -3.81 -1.37 3.42
C ALA A 56 -4.32 -0.54 2.21
N HIS A 57 -4.07 -1.02 0.99
CA HIS A 57 -4.51 -0.36 -0.24
C HIS A 57 -6.04 -0.29 -0.34
N SER A 58 -6.74 -1.38 -0.10
CA SER A 58 -8.21 -1.42 -0.03
C SER A 58 -8.74 -0.47 1.05
N GLY A 59 -8.07 -0.42 2.19
CA GLY A 59 -8.43 0.48 3.27
C GLY A 59 -8.20 1.96 2.95
N MET A 60 -7.17 2.30 2.15
CA MET A 60 -6.94 3.67 1.65
C MET A 60 -7.97 4.07 0.59
N LYS A 61 -8.36 3.14 -0.28
CA LYS A 61 -9.38 3.36 -1.33
C LYS A 61 -10.75 3.76 -0.78
N ARG A 62 -11.04 3.49 0.50
CA ARG A 62 -12.22 4.05 1.18
C ARG A 62 -12.30 5.58 1.05
N LEU A 63 -11.14 6.24 0.96
CA LEU A 63 -11.05 7.63 0.56
C LEU A 63 -11.23 7.70 -0.95
N ARG A 64 -12.42 8.11 -1.39
CA ARG A 64 -12.81 8.15 -2.81
C ARG A 64 -11.84 8.93 -3.70
N MET A 65 -11.09 9.89 -3.16
CA MET A 65 -10.02 10.57 -3.90
C MET A 65 -8.90 9.66 -4.40
N VAL A 66 -8.67 8.52 -3.73
CA VAL A 66 -7.68 7.49 -4.11
C VAL A 66 -8.30 6.39 -4.98
N GLN A 67 -9.59 6.10 -4.79
CA GLN A 67 -10.30 5.08 -5.56
C GLN A 67 -10.76 5.58 -6.93
N ASP A 68 -11.32 6.79 -6.97
CA ASP A 68 -11.91 7.37 -8.17
C ASP A 68 -10.87 8.12 -9.00
N THR A 69 -11.25 8.49 -10.23
CA THR A 69 -10.36 9.23 -11.12
C THR A 69 -10.10 10.64 -10.59
N LEU A 70 -8.88 10.87 -10.09
CA LEU A 70 -8.44 12.18 -9.63
C LEU A 70 -8.03 13.09 -10.79
N ARG A 71 -8.86 14.07 -11.15
CA ARG A 71 -8.64 15.01 -12.26
C ARG A 71 -7.73 16.21 -11.93
N LEU A 72 -7.01 16.15 -10.80
CA LEU A 72 -6.09 17.22 -10.40
C LEU A 72 -4.83 17.24 -11.28
N ARG A 73 -4.47 18.44 -11.75
CA ARG A 73 -3.22 18.69 -12.49
C ARG A 73 -2.05 18.86 -11.52
N GLY A 74 -0.91 18.25 -11.86
CA GLY A 74 0.35 18.30 -11.11
C GLY A 74 0.65 16.99 -10.39
N GLN A 75 1.79 16.38 -10.70
CA GLN A 75 2.23 15.10 -10.12
C GLN A 75 2.35 15.20 -8.59
N TRP A 76 3.01 16.26 -8.10
CA TRP A 76 3.19 16.49 -6.66
C TRP A 76 1.86 16.50 -5.89
N ARG A 77 0.79 17.04 -6.47
CA ARG A 77 -0.53 17.07 -5.81
C ARG A 77 -1.10 15.66 -5.65
N ARG A 78 -0.96 14.83 -6.68
CA ARG A 78 -1.43 13.43 -6.64
C ARG A 78 -0.62 12.61 -5.64
N ASP A 79 0.69 12.83 -5.59
CA ASP A 79 1.56 12.18 -4.61
C ASP A 79 1.18 12.59 -3.18
N THR A 80 0.91 13.88 -2.94
CA THR A 80 0.41 14.37 -1.64
C THR A 80 -0.91 13.71 -1.25
N VAL A 81 -1.84 13.53 -2.18
CA VAL A 81 -3.13 12.85 -1.90
C VAL A 81 -2.90 11.43 -1.38
N ILE A 82 -1.97 10.67 -2.00
CA ILE A 82 -1.61 9.33 -1.53
C ILE A 82 -0.98 9.38 -0.14
N VAL A 83 -0.05 10.30 0.12
CA VAL A 83 0.59 10.43 1.44
C VAL A 83 -0.44 10.74 2.54
N VAL A 84 -1.35 11.68 2.27
CA VAL A 84 -2.43 12.03 3.22
C VAL A 84 -3.36 10.84 3.43
N ALA A 85 -3.72 10.11 2.37
CA ALA A 85 -4.54 8.92 2.46
C ALA A 85 -3.90 7.82 3.31
N CYS A 86 -2.60 7.58 3.15
CA CYS A 86 -1.82 6.70 4.02
C CYS A 86 -1.92 7.13 5.49
N GLY A 87 -1.72 8.43 5.77
CA GLY A 87 -1.81 8.99 7.12
C GLY A 87 -3.19 8.78 7.75
N LEU A 88 -4.26 9.10 7.02
CA LEU A 88 -5.63 8.90 7.47
C LEU A 88 -5.97 7.43 7.69
N HIS A 89 -5.51 6.54 6.80
CA HIS A 89 -5.68 5.10 6.99
C HIS A 89 -4.95 4.61 8.26
N ASN A 90 -3.72 5.05 8.48
CA ASN A 90 -2.94 4.70 9.68
C ASN A 90 -3.61 5.21 10.95
N LEU A 91 -4.07 6.47 10.95
CA LEU A 91 -4.86 7.03 12.06
C LEU A 91 -6.09 6.16 12.32
N ARG A 92 -6.80 5.73 11.27
CA ARG A 92 -7.98 4.89 11.38
C ARG A 92 -7.67 3.53 12.00
N VAL A 93 -6.61 2.84 11.57
CA VAL A 93 -6.36 1.44 11.98
C VAL A 93 -5.49 1.27 13.21
N ARG A 94 -4.68 2.28 13.56
CA ARG A 94 -3.66 2.16 14.62
C ARG A 94 -3.73 3.24 15.70
N SER A 95 -4.56 4.27 15.54
CA SER A 95 -4.59 5.35 16.53
C SER A 95 -5.31 4.96 17.83
N PRO A 96 -4.70 5.20 19.00
CA PRO A 96 -5.40 5.07 20.28
C PRO A 96 -6.48 6.13 20.48
N LEU A 97 -6.44 7.23 19.72
CA LEU A 97 -7.41 8.33 19.77
C LEU A 97 -8.76 7.99 19.12
N ARG A 98 -8.89 6.80 18.52
CA ARG A 98 -10.12 6.37 17.87
C ARG A 98 -11.13 5.75 18.83
N LEU A 99 -10.72 5.44 20.05
CA LEU A 99 -11.64 5.14 21.14
C LEU A 99 -12.40 6.44 21.44
N TYR A 100 -13.63 6.54 20.95
CA TYR A 100 -14.53 7.60 21.34
C TYR A 100 -14.71 7.52 22.86
N ALA A 101 -14.06 8.43 23.58
CA ALA A 101 -14.15 8.58 25.02
C ALA A 101 -14.94 9.87 25.29
N PRO A 102 -16.28 9.80 25.35
CA PRO A 102 -17.13 10.98 25.55
C PRO A 102 -16.78 11.73 26.84
N ASP A 103 -16.20 11.01 27.81
CA ASP A 103 -15.85 11.51 29.14
C ASP A 103 -14.63 12.45 29.14
N LYS A 104 -13.88 12.53 28.03
CA LYS A 104 -12.67 13.35 27.92
C LYS A 104 -12.91 14.75 27.33
N PHE A 105 -14.13 15.05 26.91
CA PHE A 105 -14.50 16.39 26.46
C PHE A 105 -15.28 17.09 27.58
N PRO A 106 -14.79 18.21 28.13
CA PRO A 106 -15.57 18.97 29.10
C PRO A 106 -16.89 19.37 28.44
N LYS A 107 -18.02 19.04 29.10
CA LYS A 107 -19.32 19.53 28.66
C LYS A 107 -19.23 21.05 28.64
N LEU A 108 -19.43 21.67 27.47
CA LEU A 108 -19.61 23.11 27.37
C LEU A 108 -20.83 23.45 28.24
N SER A 109 -20.58 24.13 29.35
CA SER A 109 -21.62 24.67 30.22
C SER A 109 -22.34 25.80 29.48
N GLU A 110 -23.66 25.68 29.38
CA GLU A 110 -24.57 26.77 28.99
C GLU A 110 -24.51 27.94 29.97
#